data_AF-A0A1V6JHI2-F1
#
_entry.id   AF-A0A1V6JHI2-F1
#
_cell.length_a   1.000
_cell.length_b   1.000
_cell.length_c   1.000
_cell.angle_alpha   90.00
_cell.angle_beta   90.00
_cell.angle_gamma   90.00
#
_symmetry.space_group_name_H-M   'P 1'
#
loop_
_entity.id
_entity.type
_entity.pdbx_description
1 polymer ?
#
loop_
_entity_poly.entity_id
_entity_poly.type
_entity_poly.pdbx_seq_one_letter_code
_entity_poly.pdbx_strand_id
1 'polypeptide(L)'
;MEFQFFIGGYNSGHFEVVLKNGELHFFVSNYPIRIEEQEPTHIIPIEGYIAWQNLIKYLDGLNWKRKYETDIMDGTQWELTFESEFKKMKCYGSNAFPTEFDNFVKLLRKITTKNKIPNELLRNF
;
A
#
# COMPACT_ATOMS: atom_id res chain seq x y z
N MET A 1 -8.61 -1.10 -14.08
CA MET A 1 -8.26 -0.72 -12.70
C MET A 1 -6.82 -1.10 -12.47
N GLU A 2 -6.05 -0.19 -11.89
CA GLU A 2 -4.66 -0.40 -11.47
C GLU A 2 -4.55 -0.07 -9.98
N PHE A 3 -3.79 -0.87 -9.26
CA PHE A 3 -3.44 -0.56 -7.87
C PHE A 3 -2.12 -1.20 -7.51
N GLN A 4 -1.21 -0.39 -6.98
CA GLN A 4 0.04 -0.83 -6.41
C GLN A 4 0.38 0.11 -5.26
N PHE A 5 0.62 -0.48 -4.09
CA PHE A 5 1.10 0.25 -2.94
C PHE A 5 2.36 -0.41 -2.40
N PHE A 6 3.37 0.40 -2.13
CA PHE A 6 4.62 0.02 -1.51
C PHE A 6 4.86 0.90 -0.29
N ILE A 7 5.37 0.29 0.78
CA ILE A 7 5.96 0.98 1.92
C ILE A 7 7.12 0.16 2.49
N GLY A 8 8.23 0.83 2.75
CA GLY A 8 9.44 0.20 3.27
C GLY A 8 10.57 1.20 3.41
N GLY A 9 11.75 0.73 3.77
CA GLY A 9 12.86 1.59 4.16
C GLY A 9 14.15 0.81 4.29
N TYR A 10 15.28 1.53 4.25
CA TYR A 10 16.61 0.93 4.15
C TYR A 10 16.92 -0.06 5.29
N ASN A 11 16.45 0.24 6.51
CA ASN A 11 16.62 -0.61 7.70
C ASN A 11 15.33 -1.30 8.14
N SER A 12 14.23 -1.15 7.40
CA SER A 12 12.94 -1.72 7.75
C SER A 12 12.60 -2.90 6.84
N GLY A 13 11.50 -3.57 7.18
CA GLY A 13 10.90 -4.51 6.27
C GLY A 13 10.41 -3.86 4.97
N HIS A 14 9.85 -4.72 4.13
CA HIS A 14 9.21 -4.44 2.86
C HIS A 14 7.74 -4.85 2.93
N PHE A 15 6.83 -3.96 2.54
CA PHE A 15 5.42 -4.28 2.30
C PHE A 15 5.02 -3.74 0.94
N GLU A 16 4.61 -4.63 0.05
CA GLU A 16 4.06 -4.27 -1.25
C GLU A 16 2.78 -5.07 -1.51
N VAL A 17 1.82 -4.43 -2.15
CA VAL A 17 0.61 -5.07 -2.65
C VAL A 17 0.34 -4.59 -4.07
N VAL A 18 0.12 -5.53 -4.98
CA VAL A 18 -0.14 -5.25 -6.39
C VAL A 18 -1.45 -5.93 -6.79
N LEU A 19 -2.33 -5.21 -7.46
CA LEU A 19 -3.50 -5.78 -8.11
C LEU A 19 -3.09 -6.39 -9.46
N LYS A 20 -3.29 -7.70 -9.63
CA LYS A 20 -3.08 -8.41 -10.91
C LYS A 20 -4.26 -9.35 -11.15
N ASN A 21 -4.86 -9.29 -12.33
CA ASN A 21 -5.91 -10.23 -12.76
C ASN A 21 -7.08 -10.42 -11.76
N GLY A 22 -7.49 -9.36 -11.05
CA GLY A 22 -8.56 -9.45 -10.05
C GLY A 22 -8.11 -10.00 -8.69
N GLU A 23 -6.80 -10.06 -8.44
CA GLU A 23 -6.22 -10.56 -7.20
C GLU A 23 -5.23 -9.55 -6.61
N LEU A 24 -5.19 -9.46 -5.29
CA LEU A 24 -4.17 -8.71 -4.55
C LEU A 24 -3.01 -9.65 -4.24
N HIS A 25 -1.86 -9.35 -4.82
CA HIS A 25 -0.61 -10.06 -4.65
C HIS A 25 0.24 -9.31 -3.63
N PHE A 26 0.51 -9.92 -2.47
CA PHE A 26 1.23 -9.30 -1.37
C PHE A 26 2.67 -9.81 -1.28
N PHE A 27 3.62 -8.88 -1.15
CA PHE A 27 5.04 -9.15 -0.98
C PHE A 27 5.49 -8.52 0.35
N VAL A 28 5.59 -9.35 1.39
CA VAL A 28 5.91 -8.89 2.74
C VAL A 28 7.18 -9.57 3.25
N SER A 29 8.13 -8.78 3.73
CA SER A 29 9.39 -9.24 4.29
C SER A 29 9.82 -8.37 5.46
N ASN A 30 10.47 -8.95 6.46
CA ASN A 30 11.09 -8.19 7.55
C ASN A 30 12.52 -7.73 7.20
N TYR A 31 13.01 -8.09 6.03
CA TYR A 31 14.32 -7.70 5.52
C TYR A 31 14.18 -6.65 4.42
N PRO A 32 15.14 -5.72 4.28
CA PRO A 32 15.10 -4.64 3.29
C PRO A 32 15.36 -5.11 1.84
N ILE A 33 15.21 -6.40 1.54
CA ILE A 33 15.57 -6.96 0.24
C ILE A 33 14.34 -6.99 -0.66
N ARG A 34 14.33 -6.11 -1.67
CA ARG A 34 13.44 -6.23 -2.84
C ARG A 34 14.11 -7.21 -3.81
N ILE A 35 13.76 -8.49 -3.74
CA ILE A 35 14.16 -9.45 -4.77
C ILE A 35 13.12 -9.36 -5.88
N GLU A 36 13.54 -8.97 -7.09
CA GLU A 36 12.65 -8.78 -8.25
C GLU A 36 11.89 -10.07 -8.66
N GLU A 37 12.36 -11.23 -8.22
CA GLU A 37 11.85 -12.57 -8.53
C GLU A 37 11.14 -13.26 -7.35
N GLN A 38 10.62 -12.50 -6.37
CA GLN A 38 9.82 -13.12 -5.30
C GLN A 38 8.40 -13.44 -5.76
N GLU A 39 7.98 -14.69 -5.53
CA GLU A 39 6.57 -15.07 -5.55
C GLU A 39 5.79 -14.28 -4.46
N PRO A 40 4.52 -13.94 -4.70
CA PRO A 40 3.70 -13.28 -3.68
C PRO A 40 3.55 -14.19 -2.47
N THR A 41 3.79 -13.64 -1.29
CA THR A 41 3.59 -14.34 -0.01
C THR A 41 2.13 -14.71 0.21
N HIS A 42 1.21 -13.91 -0.33
CA HIS A 42 -0.23 -14.11 -0.23
C HIS A 42 -0.92 -13.59 -1.48
N ILE A 43 -1.96 -14.29 -1.93
CA ILE A 43 -2.81 -13.89 -3.05
C ILE A 43 -4.26 -13.90 -2.57
N ILE A 44 -4.97 -12.78 -2.74
CA ILE A 44 -6.35 -12.62 -2.27
C ILE A 44 -7.24 -12.17 -3.44
N PRO A 45 -8.27 -12.94 -3.85
CA PRO A 45 -9.22 -12.50 -4.87
C PRO A 45 -10.06 -11.32 -4.37
N ILE A 46 -10.35 -10.36 -5.27
CA ILE A 46 -11.11 -9.14 -4.91
C ILE A 46 -12.61 -9.25 -5.14
N GLU A 47 -13.06 -10.29 -5.86
CA GLU A 47 -14.47 -10.46 -6.18
C GLU A 47 -15.30 -10.60 -4.89
N GLY A 48 -16.35 -9.77 -4.77
CA GLY A 48 -17.18 -9.72 -3.57
C GLY A 48 -16.47 -9.23 -2.29
N TYR A 49 -15.22 -8.76 -2.38
CA TYR A 49 -14.43 -8.44 -1.20
C TYR A 49 -14.69 -7.01 -0.68
N ILE A 50 -15.66 -6.89 0.24
CA ILE A 50 -16.15 -5.62 0.78
C ILE A 50 -15.03 -4.71 1.31
N ALA A 51 -14.02 -5.27 1.98
CA ALA A 51 -12.91 -4.48 2.53
C ALA A 51 -12.10 -3.79 1.42
N TRP A 52 -11.90 -4.47 0.29
CA TRP A 52 -11.28 -3.90 -0.89
C TRP A 52 -12.14 -2.81 -1.52
N GLN A 53 -13.44 -3.07 -1.71
CA GLN A 53 -14.36 -2.07 -2.26
C GLN A 53 -14.37 -0.77 -1.43
N ASN A 54 -14.34 -0.88 -0.10
CA ASN A 54 -14.26 0.26 0.80
C ASN A 54 -12.94 1.04 0.65
N LEU A 55 -11.82 0.34 0.46
CA LEU A 55 -10.52 0.97 0.21
C LEU A 55 -10.52 1.75 -1.11
N ILE A 56 -11.06 1.17 -2.18
CA ILE A 56 -11.15 1.83 -3.49
C ILE A 56 -12.05 3.07 -3.41
N LYS A 57 -13.24 2.94 -2.83
CA LYS A 57 -14.15 4.08 -2.63
C LYS A 57 -13.50 5.21 -1.83
N TYR A 58 -12.67 4.87 -0.84
CA TYR A 58 -11.92 5.86 -0.09
C TYR A 58 -10.91 6.59 -0.97
N LEU A 59 -10.08 5.87 -1.73
CA LEU A 59 -9.10 6.46 -2.65
C LEU A 59 -9.74 7.32 -3.75
N ASP A 60 -10.90 6.91 -4.26
CA ASP A 60 -11.68 7.71 -5.22
C ASP A 60 -12.12 9.07 -4.64
N GLY A 61 -12.23 9.18 -3.32
CA GLY A 61 -12.54 10.45 -2.63
C GLY A 61 -11.32 11.35 -2.36
N LEU A 62 -10.08 10.87 -2.51
CA LEU A 62 -8.88 11.60 -2.09
C LEU A 62 -8.23 12.41 -3.20
N ASN A 63 -7.63 13.55 -2.87
CA ASN A 63 -6.86 14.35 -3.83
C ASN A 63 -5.44 14.60 -3.32
N TRP A 64 -4.63 13.54 -3.28
CA TRP A 64 -3.25 13.63 -2.80
C TRP A 64 -2.36 14.34 -3.82
N LYS A 65 -1.39 15.10 -3.31
CA LYS A 65 -0.29 15.65 -4.11
C LYS A 65 0.54 14.51 -4.67
N ARG A 66 1.23 14.77 -5.78
CA ARG A 66 2.15 13.80 -6.38
C ARG A 66 3.30 13.40 -5.43
N LYS A 67 3.74 14.31 -4.56
CA LYS A 67 5.02 14.20 -3.85
C LYS A 67 4.90 14.75 -2.42
N TYR A 68 5.36 13.97 -1.45
CA TYR A 68 5.44 14.33 -0.02
C TYR A 68 6.83 14.01 0.51
N GLU A 69 7.72 14.99 0.61
CA GLU A 69 9.08 14.79 1.13
C GLU A 69 9.30 15.65 2.38
N THR A 70 10.13 15.16 3.28
CA THR A 70 10.72 15.93 4.39
C THR A 70 12.23 15.75 4.36
N ASP A 71 12.95 16.75 4.88
CA ASP A 71 14.40 16.73 5.03
C ASP A 71 14.86 15.75 6.15
N ILE A 72 13.92 15.19 6.90
CA ILE A 72 14.18 14.18 7.93
C ILE A 72 14.46 12.86 7.22
N MET A 73 15.65 12.29 7.41
CA MET A 73 16.09 11.01 6.84
C MET A 73 15.81 9.83 7.78
N ASP A 74 14.57 9.62 8.23
CA ASP A 74 14.26 8.48 9.11
C ASP A 74 14.10 7.14 8.36
N GLY A 75 14.02 7.21 7.03
CA GLY A 75 14.24 6.08 6.12
C GLY A 75 12.98 5.40 5.58
N THR A 76 11.76 5.84 5.93
CA THR A 76 10.51 5.23 5.41
C THR A 76 10.03 5.89 4.12
N GLN A 77 9.99 5.10 3.06
CA GLN A 77 9.48 5.49 1.75
C GLN A 77 8.16 4.78 1.47
N TRP A 78 7.27 5.46 0.75
CA TRP A 78 6.04 4.87 0.25
C TRP A 78 5.72 5.36 -1.15
N GLU A 79 5.06 4.50 -1.92
CA GLU A 79 4.56 4.82 -3.25
C GLU A 79 3.17 4.22 -3.43
N LEU A 80 2.27 4.97 -4.06
CA LEU A 80 0.94 4.53 -4.43
C LEU A 80 0.70 4.88 -5.90
N THR A 81 0.39 3.85 -6.69
CA THR A 81 -0.20 3.98 -8.02
C THR A 81 -1.62 3.44 -7.97
N PHE A 82 -2.59 4.24 -8.37
CA PHE A 82 -4.01 3.90 -8.33
C PHE A 82 -4.72 4.45 -9.56
N GLU A 83 -5.48 3.59 -10.23
CA GLU A 83 -6.35 3.96 -11.35
C GLU A 83 -7.69 3.24 -11.24
N SER A 84 -8.76 4.01 -11.10
CA SER A 84 -10.15 3.57 -11.19
C SER A 84 -10.82 4.15 -12.44
N GLU A 85 -12.10 3.86 -12.64
CA GLU A 85 -12.92 4.52 -13.66
C GLU A 85 -12.97 6.05 -13.49
N PHE A 86 -12.84 6.54 -12.25
CA PHE A 86 -13.05 7.96 -11.92
C PHE A 86 -11.75 8.74 -11.71
N LYS A 87 -10.64 8.06 -11.44
CA LYS A 87 -9.41 8.70 -10.98
C LYS A 87 -8.16 7.95 -11.39
N LYS A 88 -7.14 8.72 -11.75
CA LYS A 88 -5.75 8.27 -11.81
C LYS A 88 -4.92 9.06 -10.82
N MET A 89 -4.17 8.37 -9.97
CA MET A 89 -3.36 8.96 -8.92
C MET A 89 -2.03 8.20 -8.84
N LYS A 90 -0.92 8.93 -8.98
CA LYS A 90 0.42 8.43 -8.67
C LYS A 90 1.06 9.39 -7.70
N CYS A 91 1.38 8.89 -6.52
CA CYS A 91 1.87 9.68 -5.40
C CYS A 91 2.90 8.89 -4.61
N TYR A 92 3.86 9.59 -4.03
CA TYR A 92 4.93 9.01 -3.24
C TYR A 92 5.36 9.96 -2.14
N GLY A 93 6.03 9.40 -1.14
CA GLY A 93 6.64 10.21 -0.11
C GLY A 93 7.72 9.55 0.71
N SER A 94 8.49 10.41 1.36
CA SER A 94 9.54 10.09 2.32
C SER A 94 9.12 10.69 3.66
N ASN A 95 8.70 9.86 4.61
CA ASN A 95 8.37 10.18 6.02
C ASN A 95 7.27 11.23 6.26
N ALA A 96 6.94 12.05 5.25
CA ALA A 96 5.81 12.95 5.21
C ALA A 96 4.63 12.26 4.52
N PHE A 97 3.45 12.48 5.07
CA PHE A 97 2.21 11.87 4.61
C PHE A 97 1.10 12.92 4.51
N PRO A 98 0.13 12.76 3.59
CA PRO A 98 -1.12 13.51 3.69
C PRO A 98 -1.84 13.15 5.00
N THR A 99 -2.66 14.07 5.51
CA THR A 99 -3.45 13.86 6.74
C THR A 99 -4.35 12.63 6.66
N GLU A 100 -4.77 12.25 5.44
CA GLU A 100 -5.65 11.12 5.16
C GLU A 100 -4.93 9.76 5.06
N PHE A 101 -3.60 9.72 5.18
CA PHE A 101 -2.78 8.52 4.98
C PHE A 101 -3.07 7.43 6.02
N ASP A 102 -3.19 7.78 7.30
CA ASP A 102 -3.48 6.82 8.38
C ASP A 102 -4.79 6.05 8.12
N ASN A 103 -5.80 6.73 7.57
CA ASN A 103 -7.08 6.11 7.24
C ASN A 103 -6.94 5.15 6.05
N PHE A 104 -6.13 5.49 5.05
CA PHE A 104 -5.78 4.57 3.97
C PHE A 104 -5.08 3.32 4.53
N VAL A 105 -4.07 3.50 5.38
CA VAL A 105 -3.34 2.38 6.00
C VAL A 105 -4.26 1.54 6.88
N LYS A 106 -5.16 2.15 7.66
CA LYS A 106 -6.17 1.44 8.47
C LYS A 106 -7.10 0.58 7.61
N LEU A 107 -7.53 1.07 6.44
CA LEU A 107 -8.35 0.28 5.52
C LEU A 107 -7.57 -0.89 4.93
N LEU A 108 -6.32 -0.68 4.54
CA LEU A 108 -5.45 -1.74 4.04
C LEU A 108 -5.16 -2.79 5.14
N ARG A 109 -4.96 -2.35 6.39
CA ARG A 109 -4.78 -3.23 7.55
C ARG A 109 -5.98 -4.14 7.82
N LYS A 110 -7.21 -3.69 7.51
CA LYS A 110 -8.39 -4.57 7.61
C LYS A 110 -8.28 -5.76 6.66
N ILE A 111 -7.75 -5.54 5.46
CA ILE A 111 -7.49 -6.59 4.48
C ILE A 111 -6.38 -7.53 4.99
N THR A 112 -5.25 -6.98 5.43
CA THR A 112 -4.12 -7.80 5.87
C THR A 112 -4.44 -8.61 7.11
N THR A 113 -5.05 -8.01 8.14
CA THR A 113 -5.42 -8.72 9.38
C THR A 113 -6.45 -9.82 9.12
N LYS A 114 -7.47 -9.57 8.30
CA LYS A 114 -8.48 -10.59 7.97
C LYS A 114 -7.86 -11.81 7.29
N ASN A 115 -6.81 -11.61 6.50
CA ASN A 115 -6.12 -12.67 5.76
C ASN A 115 -4.82 -13.15 6.43
N LYS A 116 -4.55 -12.74 7.68
CA LYS A 116 -3.34 -13.10 8.44
C LYS A 116 -2.01 -12.73 7.73
N ILE A 117 -2.04 -11.69 6.90
CA ILE A 117 -0.86 -11.16 6.22
C ILE A 117 -0.07 -10.31 7.21
N PRO A 118 1.25 -10.54 7.37
CA PRO A 118 2.11 -9.70 8.20
C PRO A 118 1.99 -8.23 7.77
N ASN A 119 1.94 -7.32 8.75
CA ASN A 119 1.62 -5.91 8.53
C ASN A 119 2.28 -4.98 9.54
N GLU A 120 3.40 -5.41 10.11
CA GLU A 120 4.16 -4.72 11.14
C GLU A 120 4.52 -3.29 10.69
N LEU A 121 4.92 -3.12 9.42
CA LEU A 121 5.23 -1.81 8.84
C LEU A 121 4.01 -0.88 8.76
N LEU A 122 2.81 -1.45 8.60
CA LEU A 122 1.59 -0.67 8.58
C LEU A 122 1.16 -0.23 9.99
N ARG A 123 1.67 -0.85 11.07
CA ARG A 123 1.26 -0.52 12.44
C ARG A 123 1.81 0.80 12.95
N ASN A 124 2.84 1.33 12.29
CA ASN A 124 3.42 2.62 12.61
C ASN A 124 2.52 3.80 12.15
N PHE A 125 1.37 3.50 11.53
CA PHE A 125 0.38 4.43 10.97
C PHE A 125 -1.07 4.02 11.29
#